data_AF-A0A7Y5NFB2-F1
#
_entry.id   AF-A0A7Y5NFB2-F1
#
_cell.length_a   1.000
_cell.length_b   1.000
_cell.length_c   1.000
_cell.angle_alpha   90.00
_cell.angle_beta   90.00
_cell.angle_gamma   90.00
#
_symmetry.space_group_name_H-M   'P 1'
#
loop_
_entity.id
_entity.type
_entity.pdbx_description
1 polymer ?
#
loop_
_entity_poly.entity_id
_entity_poly.type
_entity_poly.pdbx_seq_one_letter_code
_entity_poly.pdbx_strand_id
1 'polypeptide(L)' 'MAEQNSKKFDRTLTEGPILKAVWKLAWPTMLQNLIAGLQGIIDHTMVGHLVGFAANAAIGVSWQIFLVVVV' A
#
# COMPACT_ATOMS: atom_id res chain seq x y z
N MET A 1 -33.34 -28.67 -10.36
CA MET A 1 -31.87 -28.78 -10.21
C MET A 1 -31.29 -27.37 -10.27
N ALA A 2 -30.43 -27.06 -9.29
CA ALA A 2 -29.60 -25.86 -9.13
C ALA A 2 -30.32 -24.52 -8.88
N GLU A 3 -30.64 -24.27 -7.60
CA GLU A 3 -30.84 -22.94 -7.04
C GLU A 3 -29.52 -22.16 -7.15
N GLN A 4 -29.47 -21.19 -8.07
CA GLN A 4 -28.31 -20.30 -8.18
C GLN A 4 -28.18 -19.49 -6.88
N ASN A 5 -27.15 -19.83 -6.11
CA ASN A 5 -26.69 -19.08 -4.95
C ASN A 5 -26.22 -17.69 -5.39
N SER A 6 -27.17 -16.76 -5.54
CA SER A 6 -26.91 -15.35 -5.70
C SER A 6 -26.26 -14.86 -4.41
N LYS A 7 -24.92 -14.74 -4.41
CA LYS A 7 -24.20 -14.03 -3.34
C LYS A 7 -24.83 -12.65 -3.23
N LYS A 8 -25.71 -12.46 -2.24
CA LYS A 8 -26.30 -11.16 -1.91
C LYS A 8 -25.15 -10.16 -1.83
N PHE A 9 -25.18 -9.16 -2.70
CA PHE A 9 -24.30 -8.00 -2.58
C PHE A 9 -24.34 -7.51 -1.14
N ASP A 10 -23.18 -7.41 -0.49
CA ASP A 10 -23.06 -7.00 0.90
C ASP A 10 -23.35 -5.48 0.99
N ARG A 11 -24.62 -5.14 1.20
CA ARG A 11 -25.13 -3.76 1.24
C ARG A 11 -24.64 -2.98 2.47
N THR A 12 -23.86 -3.60 3.36
CA THR A 12 -23.31 -2.93 4.55
C THR A 12 -22.34 -1.80 4.21
N LEU A 13 -21.79 -1.75 2.99
CA LEU A 13 -20.92 -0.67 2.53
C LEU A 13 -21.69 0.61 2.12
N THR A 14 -22.95 0.49 1.71
CA THR A 14 -23.79 1.62 1.24
C THR A 14 -24.93 1.99 2.19
N GLU A 15 -25.43 1.03 2.99
CA GLU A 15 -26.65 1.19 3.80
C GLU A 15 -26.39 0.98 5.32
N GLY A 16 -25.14 0.83 5.75
CA GLY A 16 -24.74 0.59 7.15
C GLY A 16 -24.03 1.77 7.85
N PRO A 17 -23.72 1.66 9.17
CA PRO A 17 -22.99 2.70 9.90
C PRO A 17 -21.65 2.98 9.24
N ILE A 18 -21.45 4.22 8.75
CA ILE A 18 -20.28 4.65 7.97
C ILE A 18 -18.96 4.20 8.61
N LEU A 19 -18.87 4.28 9.94
CA LEU A 19 -17.68 3.91 10.71
C LEU A 19 -17.23 2.47 10.47
N LYS A 20 -18.17 1.52 10.36
CA LYS A 20 -17.88 0.09 10.19
C LYS A 20 -17.42 -0.22 8.77
N ALA A 21 -18.00 0.46 7.78
CA ALA A 21 -17.59 0.38 6.38
C ALA A 21 -16.20 1.00 6.16
N VAL A 22 -15.95 2.17 6.75
CA VAL A 22 -14.63 2.81 6.74
C VAL A 22 -13.60 1.91 7.38
N TRP A 23 -13.87 1.32 8.55
CA TRP A 23 -12.91 0.41 9.19
C TRP A 23 -12.57 -0.79 8.32
N LYS A 24 -13.56 -1.40 7.64
CA LYS A 24 -13.39 -2.55 6.73
C LYS A 24 -12.46 -2.23 5.54
N LEU A 25 -12.41 -0.97 5.10
CA LEU A 25 -11.54 -0.51 4.01
C LEU A 25 -10.23 0.11 4.51
N ALA A 26 -10.24 0.78 5.65
CA ALA A 26 -9.09 1.49 6.18
C ALA A 26 -8.03 0.52 6.71
N TRP A 27 -8.43 -0.56 7.39
CA TRP A 27 -7.45 -1.47 8.00
C TRP A 27 -6.58 -2.20 6.95
N PRO A 28 -7.11 -2.74 5.82
CA PRO A 28 -6.27 -3.38 4.81
C PRO A 28 -5.39 -2.35 4.08
N THR A 29 -5.93 -1.16 3.77
CA THR A 29 -5.17 -0.10 3.11
C THR A 29 -4.03 0.42 4.00
N MET A 30 -4.27 0.59 5.30
CA MET A 30 -3.22 1.01 6.23
C MET A 30 -2.14 -0.05 6.40
N LEU A 31 -2.53 -1.32 6.49
CA LEU A 31 -1.57 -2.42 6.54
C LEU A 31 -0.73 -2.47 5.25
N GLN A 32 -1.36 -2.30 4.09
CA GLN A 32 -0.66 -2.27 2.81
C GLN A 32 0.35 -1.11 2.75
N ASN A 33 -0.03 0.09 3.18
CA ASN A 33 0.87 1.24 3.19
C ASN A 33 2.04 1.04 4.16
N LEU A 34 1.80 0.40 5.31
CA LEU A 34 2.85 0.05 6.26
C LEU A 34 3.84 -0.95 5.65
N ILE A 35 3.34 -2.01 5.01
CA ILE A 35 4.19 -3.01 4.35
C ILE A 35 5.00 -2.38 3.22
N ALA A 36 4.39 -1.50 2.42
CA ALA A 36 5.09 -0.76 1.37
C ALA A 36 6.22 0.12 1.94
N GLY A 37 5.95 0.83 3.04
CA GLY A 37 6.98 1.61 3.75
C GLY A 37 8.13 0.74 4.27
N LEU A 38 7.81 -0.42 4.86
CA LEU A 38 8.82 -1.39 5.31
C LEU A 38 9.67 -1.92 4.15
N GLN A 39 9.07 -2.21 3.00
CA GLN A 39 9.80 -2.62 1.81
C GLN A 39 10.81 -1.54 1.36
N GLY A 40 10.41 -0.26 1.37
CA GLY A 40 11.31 0.85 1.04
C GLY A 40 12.50 0.99 2.00
N ILE A 41 12.30 0.69 3.29
CA ILE A 41 13.37 0.66 4.30
C ILE A 41 14.33 -0.50 4.01
N ILE A 42 13.80 -1.68 3.71
CA ILE A 42 14.60 -2.87 3.40
C ILE A 42 15.45 -2.61 2.15
N ASP A 43 14.89 -1.98 1.12
CA ASP A 43 15.59 -1.62 -0.11
C ASP A 43 16.78 -0.69 0.16
N HIS A 44 16.57 0.42 0.89
CA HIS A 44 17.68 1.32 1.26
C HIS A 44 18.71 0.66 2.18
N THR A 45 18.29 -0.23 3.07
CA THR A 45 19.23 -0.94 3.96
C THR A 45 20.09 -1.90 3.15
N MET A 46 19.47 -2.63 2.20
CA MET A 46 20.15 -3.53 1.28
C MET A 46 21.12 -2.76 0.37
N VAL A 47 20.70 -1.67 -0.26
CA VAL A 47 21.57 -0.84 -1.12
C VAL A 47 22.69 -0.21 -0.30
N GLY A 48 22.40 0.28 0.91
CA GLY A 48 23.42 0.83 1.80
C GLY A 48 24.48 -0.21 2.19
N HIS A 49 24.07 -1.45 2.42
CA HIS A 49 24.99 -2.54 2.76
C HIS A 49 25.78 -3.06 1.54
N LEU A 50 25.15 -3.16 0.37
CA LEU A 50 25.76 -3.76 -0.83
C LEU A 50 26.53 -2.76 -1.70
N VAL A 51 26.10 -1.50 -1.76
CA VAL A 51 26.63 -0.47 -2.68
C VAL A 51 27.23 0.72 -1.91
N GLY A 52 26.83 0.92 -0.65
CA GLY A 52 27.39 1.92 0.25
C GLY A 52 26.52 3.17 0.42
N PHE A 53 26.89 4.02 1.39
CA PHE A 53 26.09 5.17 1.82
C PHE A 53 25.89 6.24 0.72
N ALA A 54 26.84 6.37 -0.21
CA ALA A 54 26.71 7.29 -1.35
C ALA A 54 25.53 6.88 -2.26
N ALA A 55 25.29 5.58 -2.43
CA ALA A 55 24.16 5.08 -3.21
C ALA A 55 22.82 5.40 -2.52
N ASN A 56 22.74 5.25 -1.19
CA ASN A 56 21.54 5.65 -0.44
C ASN A 56 21.25 7.15 -0.56
N ALA A 57 22.27 7.99 -0.52
CA ALA A 57 22.10 9.43 -0.76
C ALA A 57 21.62 9.72 -2.20
N ALA A 58 22.16 8.99 -3.19
CA ALA A 58 21.74 9.11 -4.57
C ALA A 58 20.28 8.68 -4.81
N ILE A 59 19.79 7.65 -4.10
CA ILE A 59 18.37 7.25 -4.17
C ILE A 59 17.47 8.42 -3.74
N GLY A 60 17.79 9.10 -2.63
CA GLY A 60 16.99 10.22 -2.14
C GLY A 60 16.88 11.38 -3.14
N VAL A 61 17.97 11.73 -3.82
CA VAL A 61 17.99 12.79 -4.85
C VAL A 61 17.27 12.33 -6.11
N SER A 62 17.52 11.10 -6.55
CA SER A 62 16.91 10.54 -7.78
C SER A 62 15.41 10.33 -7.64
N TRP A 63 14.93 10.00 -6.44
CA TRP A 63 13.51 9.79 -6.16
C TRP A 63 12.69 11.06 -6.38
N GLN A 64 13.23 12.24 -6.11
CA GLN A 64 12.54 13.51 -6.39
C GLN A 64 12.28 13.68 -7.89
N ILE A 65 13.26 13.35 -8.73
CA ILE A 65 13.12 13.42 -10.18
C ILE A 65 12.12 12.36 -10.66
N PHE A 66 12.16 11.15 -10.09
CA PHE A 66 11.20 10.10 -10.40
C PHE A 66 9.76 10.52 -10.10
N LEU A 67 9.50 11.11 -8.92
CA LEU A 67 8.18 11.61 -8.55
C LEU A 67 7.67 12.73 -9.48
N VAL A 68 8.55 13.57 -10.01
CA VAL A 68 8.16 14.67 -10.92
C VAL A 68 7.87 14.17 -12.35
N VAL A 69 8.58 13.14 -12.81
CA VAL A 69 8.55 12.72 -14.22
C VAL A 69 7.61 11.53 -14.46
N VAL A 70 7.49 10.62 -13.50
CA VAL A 70 6.83 9.31 -13.72
C VAL A 70 5.44 9.21 -13.11
N VAL A 71 5.24 9.84 -11.94
CA VAL A 71 3.95 9.86 -11.22
C VAL A 71 3.10 11.01 -11.71
#